data_AF-A0A645A1C4-F1
#
_entry.id   AF-A0A645A1C4-F1
#
_cell.length_a   1.000
_cell.length_b   1.000
_cell.length_c   1.000
_cell.angle_alpha   90.00
_cell.angle_beta   90.00
_cell.angle_gamma   90.00
#
_symmetry.space_group_name_H-M   'P 1'
#
loop_
_entity.id
_entity.type
_entity.pdbx_description
1 polymer ?
#
loop_
_entity_poly.entity_id
_entity_poly.type
_entity_poly.pdbx_seq_one_letter_code
_entity_poly.pdbx_strand_id
1 'polypeptide(L)'
;MVEAKLKQLNISTKIRPVEIGYEVRCQQPVAFDLVYCTRLGMGVYQLFKSGETGCMVYINEYGDAKPLYLKDLQDPQTGKIPPRGVNINSEKIQAIFDNIMHYVTEEDYAAAKEIVADPSEYDFKKILNW
;
A
#
# COMPACT_ATOMS: atom_id res chain seq x y z
N MET A 1 17.28 -14.92 -6.14
CA MET A 1 17.48 -14.13 -4.90
C MET A 1 16.90 -14.87 -3.68
N VAL A 2 15.64 -15.32 -3.67
CA VAL A 2 15.06 -16.12 -2.56
C VAL A 2 15.27 -17.63 -2.72
N GLU A 3 15.01 -18.18 -3.91
CA GLU A 3 15.15 -19.63 -4.19
C GLU A 3 16.56 -20.16 -3.89
N ALA A 4 17.59 -19.40 -4.24
CA ALA A 4 18.98 -19.74 -3.94
C ALA A 4 19.24 -19.83 -2.43
N LYS A 5 18.64 -18.94 -1.62
CA LYS A 5 18.81 -18.94 -0.17
C LYS A 5 18.07 -20.11 0.48
N LEU A 6 16.83 -20.39 0.04
CA LEU A 6 16.07 -21.56 0.49
C LEU A 6 16.78 -22.88 0.15
N LYS A 7 17.40 -22.96 -1.04
CA LYS A 7 18.22 -24.11 -1.44
C LYS A 7 19.44 -24.32 -0.53
N GLN A 8 20.11 -23.24 -0.10
CA GLN A 8 21.20 -23.31 0.88
C GLN A 8 20.74 -23.84 2.25
N LEU A 9 19.48 -23.56 2.62
CA LEU A 9 18.86 -24.03 3.85
C LEU A 9 18.25 -25.44 3.73
N ASN A 10 18.41 -26.11 2.58
CA ASN A 10 17.77 -27.40 2.27
C ASN A 10 16.23 -27.39 2.37
N ILE A 11 15.59 -26.23 2.20
CA ILE A 11 14.13 -26.08 2.19
C ILE A 11 13.63 -26.28 0.76
N SER A 12 12.91 -27.38 0.51
CA SER A 12 12.32 -27.65 -0.80
C SER A 12 11.06 -26.81 -1.00
N THR A 13 11.04 -25.95 -2.01
CA THR A 13 9.89 -25.10 -2.32
C THR A 13 9.80 -24.87 -3.82
N LYS A 14 8.57 -24.85 -4.36
CA LYS A 14 8.30 -24.46 -5.75
C LYS A 14 7.85 -23.01 -5.78
N ILE A 15 8.65 -22.14 -6.37
CA ILE A 15 8.31 -20.72 -6.55
C ILE A 15 7.93 -20.51 -8.01
N ARG A 16 6.79 -19.85 -8.26
CA ARG A 16 6.38 -19.42 -9.60
C ARG A 16 6.10 -17.93 -9.57
N PRO A 17 6.79 -17.12 -10.39
CA PRO A 17 6.44 -15.71 -10.51
C PRO A 17 5.05 -15.59 -11.13
N VAL A 18 4.25 -14.67 -10.60
CA VAL A 18 2.97 -14.25 -11.18
C VAL A 18 3.06 -12.75 -11.37
N GLU A 19 2.91 -12.30 -12.61
CA GLU A 19 2.85 -10.89 -12.94
C GLU A 19 1.38 -10.49 -13.07
N ILE A 20 0.98 -9.51 -12.25
CA ILE A 20 -0.40 -9.01 -12.21
C ILE A 20 -0.40 -7.52 -12.53
N GLY A 21 -1.11 -7.11 -13.58
CA GLY A 21 -1.19 -5.71 -13.97
C GLY A 21 -2.25 -5.39 -15.03
N TYR A 22 -2.19 -6.01 -16.21
CA TYR A 22 -3.16 -5.72 -17.27
C TYR A 22 -4.56 -6.25 -16.94
N GLU A 23 -4.61 -7.45 -16.37
CA GLU A 23 -5.84 -8.11 -15.98
C GLU A 23 -6.59 -7.35 -14.89
N VAL A 24 -5.90 -6.61 -14.01
CA VAL A 24 -6.54 -5.82 -12.94
C VAL A 24 -6.92 -4.42 -13.39
N ARG A 25 -6.20 -3.83 -14.36
CA ARG A 25 -6.50 -2.47 -14.87
C ARG A 25 -7.70 -2.43 -15.81
N CYS A 26 -8.03 -3.55 -16.44
CA CYS A 26 -9.11 -3.65 -17.42
C CYS A 26 -10.31 -4.48 -16.92
N GLN A 27 -10.47 -4.62 -15.59
CA GLN A 27 -11.67 -5.25 -15.03
C GLN A 27 -12.88 -4.32 -15.10
N GLN A 28 -14.07 -4.92 -15.11
CA GLN A 28 -15.29 -4.18 -14.89
C GLN A 28 -15.25 -3.53 -13.50
N PRO A 29 -15.61 -2.23 -13.38
CA PRO A 29 -15.58 -1.53 -12.10
C PRO A 29 -16.59 -2.15 -11.14
N VAL A 30 -16.21 -2.24 -9.87
CA VAL A 30 -17.12 -2.69 -8.82
C VAL A 30 -18.15 -1.59 -8.49
N ALA A 31 -19.18 -1.93 -7.72
CA ALA A 31 -20.24 -1.00 -7.36
C ALA A 31 -19.71 0.30 -6.70
N PHE A 32 -18.67 0.19 -5.88
CA PHE A 32 -18.02 1.35 -5.27
C PHE A 32 -17.42 2.29 -6.34
N ASP A 33 -16.64 1.76 -7.27
CA ASP A 33 -16.01 2.56 -8.33
C ASP A 33 -17.05 3.20 -9.25
N LEU A 34 -18.14 2.49 -9.58
CA LEU A 34 -19.23 3.05 -10.35
C LEU A 34 -19.82 4.29 -9.66
N VAL A 35 -20.19 4.17 -8.39
CA VAL A 35 -20.77 5.27 -7.62
C VAL A 35 -19.77 6.42 -7.48
N TYR A 36 -18.52 6.12 -7.14
CA TYR A 36 -17.48 7.13 -6.91
C TYR A 36 -17.15 7.89 -8.21
N CYS A 37 -16.93 7.20 -9.32
CA CYS A 37 -16.63 7.83 -10.61
C CYS A 37 -17.82 8.64 -11.16
N THR A 38 -19.06 8.17 -10.98
CA THR A 38 -20.25 8.98 -11.32
C THR A 38 -20.30 10.26 -10.50
N ARG A 39 -20.03 10.19 -9.19
CA ARG A 39 -19.98 11.37 -8.32
C ARG A 39 -18.87 12.33 -8.72
N LEU A 40 -17.68 11.83 -9.07
CA LEU A 40 -16.60 12.67 -9.59
C LEU A 40 -17.03 13.43 -10.84
N GLY A 41 -17.69 12.74 -11.80
CA GLY A 41 -18.21 13.37 -13.01
C GLY A 41 -19.25 14.46 -12.74
N MET A 42 -20.20 14.20 -11.84
CA MET A 42 -21.18 15.20 -11.40
C MET A 42 -20.52 16.38 -10.68
N GLY A 43 -19.50 16.10 -9.87
CA GLY A 43 -18.71 17.11 -9.15
C GLY A 43 -17.99 18.08 -10.09
N VAL A 44 -17.52 17.63 -11.26
CA VAL A 44 -16.96 18.53 -12.29
C VAL A 44 -17.96 19.62 -12.66
N TYR A 45 -19.19 19.25 -12.97
CA TYR A 45 -20.23 20.20 -13.36
C TYR A 45 -20.58 21.16 -12.21
N GLN A 46 -20.67 20.66 -10.98
CA GLN A 46 -20.95 21.47 -9.81
C GLN A 46 -19.85 22.52 -9.58
N LEU A 47 -18.58 22.12 -9.58
CA LEU A 47 -17.46 23.03 -9.38
C LEU A 47 -17.35 24.06 -10.52
N PHE A 48 -17.56 23.63 -11.76
CA PHE A 48 -17.61 24.53 -12.91
C PHE A 48 -18.71 25.59 -12.77
N LYS A 49 -19.92 25.20 -12.35
CA LYS A 49 -21.02 26.13 -12.10
C LYS A 49 -20.74 27.10 -10.96
N SER A 50 -19.96 26.69 -9.96
CA SER A 50 -19.49 27.54 -8.88
C SER A 50 -18.36 28.48 -9.27
N GLY A 51 -17.86 28.42 -10.51
CA GLY A 51 -16.78 29.28 -11.01
C GLY A 51 -15.37 28.80 -10.65
N GLU A 52 -15.24 27.57 -10.14
CA GLU A 52 -13.95 27.00 -9.78
C GLU A 52 -13.13 26.62 -11.03
N THR A 53 -11.82 26.87 -10.98
CA THR A 53 -10.89 26.58 -12.08
C THR A 53 -9.55 26.10 -11.54
N GLY A 54 -8.81 25.30 -12.33
CA GLY A 54 -7.48 24.80 -11.97
C GLY A 54 -7.46 23.89 -10.74
N CYS A 55 -8.56 23.17 -10.46
CA CYS A 55 -8.68 22.23 -9.35
C CYS A 55 -9.04 20.82 -9.82
N MET A 56 -8.74 19.83 -8.97
CA MET A 56 -9.25 18.47 -9.09
C MET A 56 -10.56 18.34 -8.30
N VAL A 57 -11.44 17.45 -8.74
CA VAL A 57 -12.64 17.09 -7.97
C VAL A 57 -12.25 16.13 -6.85
N TYR A 58 -12.60 16.49 -5.63
CA TYR A 58 -12.50 15.62 -4.46
C TYR A 58 -13.89 15.36 -3.90
N ILE A 59 -14.24 14.09 -3.66
CA ILE A 59 -15.46 13.72 -2.94
C ILE A 59 -15.08 13.44 -1.49
N ASN A 60 -15.60 14.24 -0.57
CA ASN A 60 -15.34 14.06 0.86
C ASN A 60 -16.09 12.83 1.44
N GLU A 61 -15.85 12.53 2.70
CA GLU A 61 -16.51 11.45 3.45
C GLU A 61 -18.05 11.55 3.50
N TYR A 62 -18.60 12.76 3.37
CA TYR A 62 -20.04 13.02 3.31
C TYR A 62 -20.63 12.87 1.90
N GLY A 63 -19.79 12.74 0.87
CA GLY A 63 -20.21 12.63 -0.53
C GLY A 63 -20.29 13.96 -1.28
N ASP A 64 -19.81 15.07 -0.69
CA ASP A 64 -19.80 16.38 -1.34
C ASP A 64 -18.63 16.54 -2.29
N ALA A 65 -18.88 17.17 -3.44
CA ALA A 65 -17.82 17.63 -4.33
C ALA A 65 -17.15 18.90 -3.78
N LYS A 66 -15.83 18.84 -3.61
CA LYS A 66 -14.98 19.95 -3.16
C LYS A 66 -13.82 20.16 -4.14
N PRO A 67 -13.36 21.41 -4.32
CA PRO A 67 -12.16 21.68 -5.10
C PRO A 67 -10.91 21.27 -4.32
N LEU A 68 -9.97 20.61 -4.98
CA LEU A 68 -8.63 20.33 -4.46
C LEU A 68 -7.59 20.94 -5.41
N TYR A 69 -6.87 21.97 -4.98
CA TYR A 69 -5.94 22.68 -5.85
C TYR A 69 -4.55 22.04 -5.82
N LEU A 70 -3.90 21.99 -6.98
CA LEU A 70 -2.56 21.39 -7.11
C LEU A 70 -1.53 22.09 -6.22
N LYS A 71 -1.62 23.42 -6.08
CA LYS A 71 -0.74 24.23 -5.22
C LYS A 71 -0.74 23.79 -3.76
N ASP A 72 -1.84 23.21 -3.28
CA ASP A 72 -1.98 22.75 -1.89
C ASP A 72 -1.34 21.37 -1.67
N LEU A 73 -1.01 20.66 -2.76
CA LEU A 73 -0.41 19.32 -2.76
C LEU A 73 1.05 19.32 -3.23
N GLN A 74 1.48 20.38 -3.92
CA GLN A 74 2.82 20.48 -4.46
C GLN A 74 3.82 20.70 -3.33
N ASP A 75 4.94 19.98 -3.42
CA ASP A 75 6.11 20.27 -2.62
C ASP A 75 6.59 21.71 -2.93
N PRO A 76 6.73 22.59 -1.93
CA PRO A 76 7.06 24.00 -2.15
C PRO A 76 8.41 24.25 -2.82
N GLN A 77 9.36 23.31 -2.73
CA GLN A 77 10.70 23.46 -3.29
C GLN A 77 10.78 22.95 -4.72
N THR A 78 10.15 21.81 -5.00
CA THR A 78 10.26 21.12 -6.29
C THR A 78 9.08 21.39 -7.23
N GLY A 79 7.96 21.89 -6.70
CA GLY A 79 6.72 22.11 -7.45
C GLY A 79 6.02 20.82 -7.92
N LYS A 80 6.50 19.64 -7.49
CA LYS A 80 5.92 18.34 -7.85
C LYS A 80 5.01 17.84 -6.74
N ILE A 81 4.01 17.05 -7.11
CA ILE A 81 3.18 16.33 -6.13
C ILE A 81 3.95 15.08 -5.71
N PRO A 82 4.35 14.95 -4.43
CA PRO A 82 5.07 13.76 -3.99
C PRO A 82 4.15 12.53 -4.01
N PRO A 83 4.66 11.34 -4.34
CA PRO A 83 3.92 10.10 -4.17
C PRO A 83 3.49 9.92 -2.71
N ARG A 84 2.22 9.58 -2.48
CA ARG A 84 1.74 9.24 -1.13
C ARG A 84 2.20 7.85 -0.76
N GLY A 85 3.19 7.76 0.13
CA GLY A 85 3.65 6.49 0.71
C GLY A 85 2.63 5.89 1.68
N VAL A 86 2.84 4.62 2.03
CA VAL A 86 2.10 3.95 3.10
C VAL A 86 2.56 4.50 4.45
N ASN A 87 1.62 4.93 5.28
CA ASN A 87 1.94 5.28 6.66
C ASN A 87 2.05 3.99 7.50
N ILE A 88 3.28 3.51 7.69
CA ILE A 88 3.55 2.29 8.47
C ILE A 88 3.14 2.45 9.95
N ASN A 89 3.10 3.66 10.49
CA ASN A 89 2.75 3.93 11.88
C ASN A 89 1.23 4.04 12.10
N SER A 90 0.42 3.88 11.05
CA SER A 90 -1.03 3.90 11.20
C SER A 90 -1.53 2.67 11.96
N GLU A 91 -2.56 2.86 12.79
CA GLU A 91 -3.16 1.79 13.59
C GLU A 91 -3.53 0.58 12.73
N LYS A 92 -4.11 0.82 11.55
CA LYS A 92 -4.47 -0.25 10.60
C LYS A 92 -3.27 -1.09 10.18
N ILE A 93 -2.12 -0.46 9.91
CA ILE A 93 -0.93 -1.17 9.44
C ILE A 93 -0.25 -1.88 10.62
N GLN A 94 -0.12 -1.22 11.76
CA GLN A 94 0.41 -1.82 12.99
C GLN A 94 -0.41 -3.05 13.41
N ALA A 95 -1.74 -2.97 13.37
CA ALA A 95 -2.61 -4.10 13.69
C ALA A 95 -2.34 -5.35 12.83
N ILE A 96 -1.96 -5.17 11.55
CA ILE A 96 -1.60 -6.29 10.67
C ILE A 96 -0.24 -6.88 11.09
N PHE A 97 0.76 -6.03 11.35
CA PHE A 97 2.09 -6.48 11.78
C PHE A 97 2.07 -7.17 13.14
N ASP A 98 1.26 -6.70 14.07
CA ASP A 98 1.24 -7.19 15.45
C ASP A 98 0.32 -8.40 15.64
N ASN A 99 -0.74 -8.54 14.83
CA ASN A 99 -1.78 -9.53 15.10
C ASN A 99 -2.07 -10.51 13.95
N ILE A 100 -1.60 -10.25 12.73
CA ILE A 100 -1.95 -11.07 11.55
C ILE A 100 -0.71 -11.71 10.92
N MET A 101 0.40 -10.97 10.83
CA MET A 101 1.61 -11.50 10.23
C MET A 101 2.34 -12.47 11.17
N HIS A 102 2.86 -13.54 10.58
CA HIS A 102 3.74 -14.47 11.25
C HIS A 102 5.16 -14.26 10.73
N TYR A 103 6.08 -14.07 11.65
CA TYR A 103 7.51 -13.93 11.39
C TYR A 103 8.28 -14.51 12.57
N VAL A 104 9.56 -14.82 12.35
CA VAL A 104 10.44 -15.34 13.41
C VAL A 104 10.60 -14.28 14.48
N THR A 105 10.31 -14.65 15.72
CA THR A 105 10.53 -13.85 16.93
C THR A 105 11.56 -14.53 17.84
N GLU A 106 12.02 -13.84 18.89
CA GLU A 106 12.95 -14.42 19.86
C GLU A 106 12.42 -15.71 20.52
N GLU A 107 11.10 -15.84 20.66
CA GLU A 107 10.45 -17.05 21.20
C GLU A 107 10.63 -18.26 20.27
N ASP A 108 10.71 -18.02 18.96
CA ASP A 108 10.88 -19.06 17.94
C ASP A 108 12.33 -19.53 17.78
N TYR A 109 13.31 -18.80 18.35
CA TYR A 109 14.74 -19.04 18.08
C TYR A 109 15.18 -20.45 18.45
N ALA A 110 14.63 -21.02 19.53
CA ALA A 110 14.96 -22.39 19.93
C ALA A 110 14.58 -23.40 18.84
N ALA A 111 13.38 -23.28 18.28
CA ALA A 111 12.91 -24.15 17.19
C ALA A 111 13.60 -23.81 15.85
N ALA A 112 13.82 -22.53 15.57
CA ALA A 112 14.47 -22.09 14.32
C ALA A 112 15.92 -22.57 14.20
N LYS A 113 16.63 -22.81 15.31
CA LYS A 113 18.00 -23.38 15.31
C LYS A 113 18.10 -24.77 14.68
N GLU A 114 16.99 -25.50 14.59
CA GLU A 114 16.96 -26.78 13.88
C GLU A 114 17.07 -26.59 12.35
N ILE A 115 16.78 -25.39 11.85
CA ILE A 115 16.71 -25.05 10.42
C ILE A 115 17.85 -24.11 10.00
N VAL A 116 18.18 -23.11 10.84
CA VAL A 116 19.18 -22.08 10.55
C VAL A 116 20.19 -21.95 11.70
N ALA A 117 21.46 -21.66 11.38
CA ALA A 117 22.51 -21.56 12.40
C ALA A 117 22.32 -20.36 13.35
N ASP A 118 21.88 -19.22 12.81
CA ASP A 118 21.55 -18.01 13.56
C ASP A 118 20.15 -17.51 13.19
N PRO A 119 19.13 -17.77 14.03
CA PRO A 119 17.77 -17.27 13.80
C PRO A 119 17.64 -15.75 13.83
N SER A 120 18.57 -15.02 14.46
CA SER A 120 18.45 -13.57 14.62
C SER A 120 18.59 -12.81 13.29
N GLU A 121 19.31 -13.39 12.33
CA GLU A 121 19.42 -12.91 10.94
C GLU A 121 18.09 -12.97 10.17
N TYR A 122 17.10 -13.69 10.71
CA TYR A 122 15.77 -13.88 10.11
C TYR A 122 14.65 -13.22 10.93
N ASP A 123 15.01 -12.52 12.01
CA ASP A 123 14.07 -11.81 12.86
C ASP A 123 13.58 -10.53 12.16
N PHE A 124 12.28 -10.48 11.93
CA PHE A 124 11.65 -9.41 11.15
C PHE A 124 11.86 -8.03 11.76
N LYS A 125 11.76 -7.89 13.08
CA LYS A 125 11.90 -6.60 13.75
C LYS A 125 13.35 -6.13 13.77
N LYS A 126 14.30 -7.07 13.96
CA LYS A 126 15.75 -6.75 13.87
C LYS A 126 16.15 -6.32 12.46
N ILE A 127 15.69 -7.01 11.42
CA ILE A 127 15.99 -6.67 10.02
C ILE A 127 15.51 -5.26 9.68
N LEU A 128 14.30 -4.90 10.13
CA LEU A 128 13.69 -3.61 9.80
C LEU A 128 14.11 -2.48 10.75
N ASN A 129 14.86 -2.78 11.81
CA ASN A 129 15.19 -1.86 12.90
C ASN A 129 13.93 -1.23 13.53
N TRP A 130 12.93 -2.07 13.80
CA TRP A 130 11.65 -1.70 14.41
C TRP A 130 11.58 -2.02 15.89
#